data_AF-A0A1F2QT83-F1
#
_entry.id   AF-A0A1F2QT83-F1
#
_cell.length_a   1.000
_cell.length_b   1.000
_cell.length_c   1.000
_cell.angle_alpha   90.00
_cell.angle_beta   90.00
_cell.angle_gamma   90.00
#
_symmetry.space_group_name_H-M   'P 1'
#
loop_
_entity.id
_entity.type
_entity.pdbx_description
1 polymer ?
#
loop_
_entity_poly.entity_id
_entity_poly.type
_entity_poly.pdbx_seq_one_letter_code
_entity_poly.pdbx_strand_id
1 'polypeptide(L)' 'MDLSAPVQYVKGVGPQRAEALAKVGVRTAEDLLLHLPMRYEDRRLLARIADLRPGMRAAVQGEIVAAGLRRGRAG' A
#
# COMPACT_ATOMS: atom_id res chain seq x y z
N MET A 1 -20.96 -3.02 -14.26
CA MET A 1 -20.29 -3.88 -13.27
C MET A 1 -21.33 -4.17 -12.21
N ASP A 2 -21.62 -5.44 -12.00
CA ASP A 2 -22.50 -5.88 -10.91
C ASP A 2 -21.73 -5.81 -9.60
N LEU A 3 -22.25 -5.11 -8.59
CA LEU A 3 -21.60 -4.92 -7.30
C LEU A 3 -21.66 -6.18 -6.43
N SER A 4 -22.64 -7.06 -6.69
CA SER A 4 -22.77 -8.35 -6.01
C SER A 4 -21.80 -9.42 -6.56
N ALA A 5 -21.13 -9.14 -7.68
CA ALA A 5 -20.20 -10.06 -8.30
C ALA A 5 -19.01 -10.36 -7.37
N PRO A 6 -18.48 -11.61 -7.39
CA PRO A 6 -17.29 -11.97 -6.64
C PRO A 6 -16.10 -11.04 -6.93
N VAL A 7 -15.37 -10.66 -5.89
CA VAL A 7 -14.28 -9.67 -5.96
C VAL A 7 -13.16 -10.05 -6.93
N GLN A 8 -13.01 -11.35 -7.24
CA GLN A 8 -12.05 -11.86 -8.22
C GLN A 8 -12.27 -11.35 -9.66
N TYR A 9 -13.47 -10.85 -9.98
CA TYR A 9 -13.75 -10.27 -11.30
C TYR A 9 -13.40 -8.78 -11.38
N VAL A 10 -13.00 -8.18 -10.26
CA VAL A 10 -12.40 -6.84 -10.26
C VAL A 10 -11.02 -6.91 -10.91
N LYS A 11 -10.78 -6.04 -11.90
CA LYS A 11 -9.49 -5.99 -12.62
C LYS A 11 -8.32 -5.87 -11.64
N GLY A 12 -7.39 -6.81 -11.71
CA GLY A 12 -6.21 -6.86 -10.84
C GLY A 12 -6.40 -7.68 -9.55
N VAL A 13 -7.57 -8.26 -9.31
CA VAL A 13 -7.83 -9.19 -8.19
C VAL A 13 -7.90 -10.62 -8.74
N GLY A 14 -6.74 -11.29 -8.85
CA GLY A 14 -6.71 -12.71 -9.19
C GLY A 14 -7.14 -13.62 -8.02
N PRO A 15 -7.23 -14.95 -8.24
CA PRO A 15 -7.71 -15.91 -7.22
C PRO A 15 -6.97 -15.82 -5.88
N GLN A 16 -5.64 -15.67 -5.92
CA GLN A 16 -4.82 -15.54 -4.70
C GLN A 16 -5.16 -14.28 -3.90
N ARG A 17 -5.42 -13.15 -4.57
CA ARG A 17 -5.81 -11.90 -3.90
C ARG A 17 -7.23 -11.98 -3.36
N ALA A 18 -8.13 -12.64 -4.10
CA ALA A 18 -9.51 -12.88 -3.65
C ALA A 18 -9.54 -13.73 -2.36
N GLU A 19 -8.68 -14.75 -2.26
CA GLU A 19 -8.56 -15.56 -1.03
C GLU A 19 -8.05 -14.73 0.15
N ALA A 20 -7.05 -13.87 -0.06
CA ALA A 20 -6.56 -12.96 0.97
C ALA A 20 -7.63 -11.94 1.42
N LEU A 21 -8.41 -11.41 0.48
CA LEU A 21 -9.52 -10.49 0.76
C LEU A 21 -10.66 -11.18 1.52
N ALA A 22 -10.96 -12.44 1.21
CA ALA A 22 -11.96 -13.21 1.92
C ALA A 22 -11.63 -13.40 3.41
N LYS A 23 -10.34 -13.48 3.77
CA LYS A 23 -9.87 -13.56 5.17
C LYS A 23 -10.18 -12.29 5.97
N VAL A 24 -10.34 -11.15 5.31
CA VAL A 24 -10.73 -9.87 5.94
C VAL A 24 -12.20 -9.49 5.66
N GLY A 25 -13.00 -10.46 5.19
CA GLY A 25 -14.44 -10.29 4.99
C GLY A 25 -14.86 -9.73 3.63
N VAL A 26 -13.91 -9.42 2.74
CA VAL A 26 -14.20 -8.83 1.42
C VAL A 26 -14.43 -9.95 0.39
N ARG A 27 -15.67 -10.14 -0.05
CA ARG A 27 -16.07 -11.20 -1.00
C ARG A 27 -16.63 -10.67 -2.31
N THR A 28 -17.29 -9.52 -2.30
CA THR A 28 -17.92 -8.89 -3.46
C THR A 28 -17.20 -7.61 -3.89
N ALA A 29 -17.56 -7.09 -5.06
CA ALA A 29 -17.10 -5.76 -5.49
C ALA A 29 -17.61 -4.65 -4.55
N GLU A 30 -18.82 -4.79 -4.00
CA GLU A 30 -19.37 -3.87 -2.99
C GLU A 30 -18.55 -3.86 -1.71
N ASP A 31 -18.22 -5.02 -1.17
CA ASP A 31 -17.40 -5.14 0.05
C ASP A 31 -16.06 -4.42 -0.11
N LEU A 32 -15.44 -4.55 -1.30
CA LEU A 32 -14.16 -3.93 -1.60
C LEU A 32 -14.27 -2.40 -1.66
N LEU A 33 -15.37 -1.87 -2.21
CA LEU A 33 -15.61 -0.42 -2.27
C LEU A 33 -15.83 0.17 -0.87
N LEU A 34 -16.48 -0.59 0.02
CA LEU A 34 -16.77 -0.18 1.39
C LEU A 34 -15.67 -0.55 2.39
N HIS A 35 -14.61 -1.24 1.95
CA HIS A 35 -13.42 -1.51 2.75
C HIS A 35 -12.51 -0.28 2.79
N LEU A 36 -12.89 0.70 3.61
CA LEU A 36 -12.20 1.98 3.70
C LEU A 36 -10.78 1.83 4.29
N PRO A 37 -9.81 2.65 3.83
CA PRO A 37 -8.47 2.67 4.40
C PRO A 37 -8.48 2.98 5.91
N MET A 38 -7.66 2.29 6.69
CA MET A 38 -7.45 2.61 8.11
C MET A 38 -6.93 4.05 8.31
N ARG A 39 -6.16 4.56 7.34
CA ARG A 39 -5.63 5.92 7.34
C ARG A 39 -5.40 6.40 5.93
N TYR A 40 -5.79 7.64 5.66
CA TYR A 40 -5.38 8.38 4.47
C TYR A 40 -4.02 9.04 4.74
N GLU A 41 -3.03 8.75 3.91
CA GLU A 41 -1.74 9.46 3.93
C GLU A 41 -1.81 10.62 2.94
N ASP A 42 -1.74 11.87 3.43
CA ASP A 42 -1.61 13.03 2.56
C ASP A 42 -0.13 13.19 2.15
N ARG A 43 0.15 12.92 0.86
CA ARG A 43 1.50 13.02 0.29
C ARG A 43 1.74 14.34 -0.46
N ARG A 44 0.83 15.32 -0.36
CA ARG A 44 1.00 16.65 -0.96
C ARG A 44 2.02 17.50 -0.21
N LEU A 45 2.21 17.23 1.08
CA LEU A 45 3.11 17.99 1.94
C LEU A 45 4.48 17.31 1.98
N LEU A 46 5.41 17.83 1.18
CA LEU A 46 6.80 17.41 1.20
C LEU A 46 7.54 18.10 2.35
N ALA A 47 8.08 17.30 3.27
CA ALA A 47 8.97 17.80 4.31
C ALA A 47 10.39 17.97 3.74
N ARG A 48 11.12 18.97 4.24
CA ARG A 48 12.56 19.03 4.01
C ARG A 48 13.23 17.94 4.81
N ILE A 49 14.23 17.28 4.23
CA ILE A 49 14.98 16.19 4.88
C ILE A 49 15.60 16.67 6.21
N ALA A 50 16.07 17.93 6.26
CA ALA A 50 16.65 18.54 7.45
C ALA A 50 15.68 18.68 8.64
N ASP A 51 14.37 18.69 8.40
CA ASP A 51 13.35 18.90 9.43
C ASP A 51 12.79 17.56 9.99
N LEU A 52 13.27 16.41 9.49
CA LEU A 52 12.79 15.09 9.90
C LEU A 52 13.20 14.75 11.33
N ARG A 53 12.31 14.03 12.04
CA ARG A 53 12.54 13.54 13.40
C ARG A 53 12.30 12.02 13.48
N PRO A 54 12.97 11.31 14.40
CA PRO A 54 12.68 9.90 14.64
C PRO A 54 11.19 9.65 14.91
N GLY A 55 10.63 8.63 14.25
CA GLY A 55 9.20 8.28 14.34
C GLY A 55 8.26 9.14 13.49
N MET A 56 8.75 10.20 12.83
CA MET A 56 7.93 11.02 11.94
C MET A 56 7.67 10.29 10.62
N ARG A 57 6.39 10.18 10.23
CA ARG A 57 6.00 9.82 8.86
C ARG A 57 5.96 11.08 8.01
N ALA A 58 6.79 11.14 6.98
CA ALA A 58 6.87 12.28 6.07
C ALA A 58 7.03 11.83 4.62
N ALA A 59 6.50 12.61 3.68
CA ALA A 59 6.86 12.52 2.28
C ALA A 59 8.04 13.45 2.02
N VAL A 60 9.04 13.02 1.25
CA VAL A 60 10.22 13.82 0.89
C VAL A 60 10.53 13.64 -0.59
N GLN A 61 11.25 14.59 -1.18
CA GLN A 61 11.70 14.53 -2.57
C GLN A 61 13.21 14.80 -2.61
N GLY A 62 13.92 14.10 -3.49
CA GLY A 62 15.36 14.26 -3.69
C GLY A 62 15.87 13.43 -4.86
N GLU A 63 17.15 13.59 -5.18
CA GLU A 63 17.84 12.83 -6.20
C GLU A 63 18.58 11.63 -5.58
N ILE A 64 18.54 10.49 -6.26
CA ILE A 64 19.30 9.31 -5.85
C ILE A 64 20.72 9.43 -6.40
N VAL A 65 21.67 9.79 -5.54
CA VAL A 65 23.09 9.95 -5.92
C VAL A 65 23.90 8.65 -5.87
N ALA A 66 23.42 7.64 -5.14
CA ALA A 66 24.07 6.34 -5.03
C ALA A 66 23.07 5.25 -4.65
N ALA A 67 23.20 4.06 -5.25
CA ALA A 67 22.46 2.86 -4.87
C ALA A 67 23.40 1.64 -5.00
N GLY A 68 23.41 0.78 -3.98
CA GLY A 68 24.28 -0.40 -3.97
C GLY A 68 23.87 -1.41 -2.91
N LEU A 69 24.21 -2.68 -3.13
CA LEU A 69 23.91 -3.77 -2.21
C LEU A 69 25.05 -3.92 -1.19
N ARG A 70 24.79 -3.70 0.10
CA ARG A 70 25.75 -4.03 1.16
C ARG A 70 25.51 -5.45 1.63
N ARG A 71 26.40 -6.38 1.29
CA ARG A 71 26.39 -7.73 1.87
C ARG A 71 26.99 -7.66 3.27
N GLY A 72 26.21 -8.03 4.29
CA GLY A 72 26.75 -8.34 5.62
C GLY A 72 27.62 -9.60 5.55
N ARG A 73 28.66 -9.70 6.40
CA ARG A 73 29.43 -10.94 6.51
C ARG A 73 28.51 -12.06 6.98
N ALA A 74 28.45 -13.15 6.22
CA ALA A 74 27.92 -14.41 6.73
C ALA A 74 28.91 -14.95 7.78
N GLY A 75 28.43 -15.13 9.00
CA GLY A 75 29.08 -15.94 10.02
C GLY A 75 28.63 -17.39 9.91
#